data_AF-A0A4R4AGJ0-F1
#
_entry.id   AF-A0A4R4AGJ0-F1
#
_cell.length_a   1.000
_cell.length_b   1.000
_cell.length_c   1.000
_cell.angle_alpha   90.00
_cell.angle_beta   90.00
_cell.angle_gamma   90.00
#
_symmetry.space_group_name_H-M   'P 1'
#
loop_
_entity.id
_entity.type
_entity.pdbx_description
1 polymer ?
#
loop_
_entity_poly.entity_id
_entity_poly.type
_entity_poly.pdbx_seq_one_letter_code
_entity_poly.pdbx_strand_id
1 'polypeptide(L)'
;MDRIYQTRLWVTAALAAFFVGLSYELKSFAPSLSAFPSIFLAAIAFLFGSGLAQFVVKVLIDSKRVRRFLLGSAWIEGYWFVETKKVDGEGNPLKYPGILYLDYKASKGMLKAVTTRFDADDKEYTVVSQVAHARTDDDFIQYLNYFKLTSAGQGERHGLAFGEFVNNSDFTSFPTKMLGKISLEGEDQIKEQTARRISDKKARELYEQYGDNWMKEVLHSNGSLAFS
;
A
#
# COMPACT_ATOMS: atom_id res chain seq x y z
N MET A 1 -8.87 4.45 -1.87
CA MET A 1 -9.35 3.07 -2.10
C MET A 1 -10.53 3.03 -3.06
N ASP A 2 -11.41 4.02 -3.03
CA ASP A 2 -12.63 4.07 -3.84
C ASP A 2 -12.40 3.96 -5.35
N ARG A 3 -11.34 4.57 -5.89
CA ARG A 3 -10.99 4.43 -7.33
C ARG A 3 -10.71 2.99 -7.74
N ILE A 4 -10.01 2.21 -6.91
CA ILE A 4 -9.76 0.79 -7.21
C ILE A 4 -11.09 0.04 -7.24
N TYR A 5 -11.97 0.25 -6.25
CA TYR A 5 -13.30 -0.37 -6.22
C TYR A 5 -14.17 0.04 -7.42
N GLN A 6 -14.18 1.32 -7.79
CA GLN A 6 -14.87 1.83 -8.97
C GLN A 6 -14.33 1.18 -10.25
N THR A 7 -13.00 1.08 -10.42
CA THR A 7 -12.41 0.38 -11.56
C THR A 7 -12.83 -1.09 -11.60
N ARG A 8 -12.88 -1.79 -10.45
CA ARG A 8 -13.37 -3.18 -10.40
C ARG A 8 -14.80 -3.26 -10.92
N LEU A 9 -15.66 -2.36 -10.47
CA LEU A 9 -17.07 -2.32 -10.86
C LEU A 9 -17.22 -2.07 -12.36
N TRP A 10 -16.55 -1.06 -12.91
CA TRP A 10 -16.62 -0.71 -14.33
C TRP A 10 -16.10 -1.83 -15.25
N VAL A 11 -14.96 -2.44 -14.91
CA VAL A 11 -14.41 -3.56 -15.69
C VAL A 11 -15.34 -4.77 -15.64
N THR A 12 -15.93 -5.06 -14.48
CA THR A 12 -16.91 -6.14 -14.33
C THR A 12 -18.16 -5.89 -15.16
N ALA A 13 -18.72 -4.68 -15.10
CA ALA A 13 -19.89 -4.30 -15.88
C ALA A 13 -19.63 -4.36 -17.39
N ALA A 14 -18.48 -3.84 -17.84
CA ALA A 14 -18.11 -3.83 -19.26
C ALA A 14 -17.93 -5.25 -19.82
N LEU A 15 -17.21 -6.13 -19.10
CA LEU A 15 -17.01 -7.51 -19.53
C LEU A 15 -18.32 -8.31 -19.48
N ALA A 16 -19.13 -8.15 -18.43
CA ALA A 16 -20.43 -8.80 -18.36
C ALA A 16 -21.34 -8.39 -19.53
N ALA A 17 -21.40 -7.10 -19.86
CA ALA A 17 -22.14 -6.60 -21.02
C ALA A 17 -21.61 -7.17 -22.34
N PHE A 18 -20.28 -7.24 -22.50
CA PHE A 18 -19.64 -7.85 -23.67
C PHE A 18 -20.03 -9.32 -23.85
N PHE A 19 -19.95 -10.14 -22.79
CA PHE A 19 -20.32 -11.56 -22.86
C PHE A 19 -21.81 -11.77 -23.08
N VAL A 20 -22.67 -10.92 -22.52
CA VAL A 20 -24.10 -10.93 -22.82
C VAL A 20 -24.35 -10.63 -24.30
N GLY A 21 -23.70 -9.61 -24.87
CA GLY A 21 -23.76 -9.31 -26.31
C GLY A 21 -23.26 -10.47 -27.17
N LEU A 22 -22.10 -11.06 -26.82
CA LEU A 22 -21.54 -12.23 -27.49
C LEU A 22 -22.49 -13.44 -27.45
N SER A 23 -23.27 -13.61 -26.38
CA SER A 23 -24.23 -14.71 -26.27
C SER A 23 -25.39 -14.60 -27.27
N TYR A 24 -25.79 -13.37 -27.62
CA TYR A 24 -26.80 -13.14 -28.66
C TYR A 24 -26.24 -13.42 -30.06
N GLU A 25 -24.99 -13.05 -30.32
CA GLU A 25 -24.30 -13.41 -31.57
C GLU A 25 -24.07 -14.91 -31.68
N LEU A 26 -23.69 -15.60 -30.61
CA LEU A 26 -23.50 -17.06 -30.63
C LEU A 26 -24.77 -17.84 -31.02
N LYS A 27 -25.97 -17.30 -30.77
CA LYS A 27 -27.22 -17.89 -31.26
C LYS A 27 -27.38 -17.81 -32.78
N SER A 28 -26.81 -16.80 -33.43
CA SER A 28 -26.85 -16.67 -34.90
C SER A 28 -25.91 -17.68 -35.58
N PHE A 29 -24.81 -18.05 -34.91
CA PHE A 29 -23.82 -19.00 -35.42
C PHE A 29 -24.06 -20.47 -35.02
N ALA A 30 -24.74 -20.72 -33.90
CA ALA A 30 -25.03 -22.08 -33.41
C ALA A 30 -26.54 -22.28 -33.21
N PRO A 31 -27.28 -22.69 -34.26
CA PRO A 31 -28.73 -22.88 -34.20
C PRO A 31 -29.19 -23.89 -33.15
N SER A 32 -28.32 -24.83 -32.74
CA SER A 32 -28.60 -25.78 -31.66
C SER A 32 -28.82 -25.10 -30.29
N LEU A 33 -28.32 -23.87 -30.10
CA LEU A 33 -28.55 -23.05 -28.91
C LEU A 33 -29.89 -22.30 -28.92
N SER A 34 -30.61 -22.31 -30.05
CA SER A 34 -31.92 -21.66 -30.18
C SER A 34 -33.00 -22.29 -29.30
N ALA A 35 -32.84 -23.59 -28.97
CA ALA A 35 -33.71 -24.33 -28.06
C ALA A 35 -33.61 -23.85 -26.60
N PHE A 36 -32.54 -23.15 -26.22
CA PHE A 36 -32.39 -22.58 -24.89
C PHE A 36 -33.02 -21.18 -24.84
N PRO A 37 -33.85 -20.88 -23.82
CA PRO A 37 -34.37 -19.53 -23.60
C PRO A 37 -33.23 -18.50 -23.57
N SER A 38 -33.37 -17.40 -24.32
CA SER A 38 -32.32 -16.37 -24.43
C SER A 38 -31.91 -15.81 -23.08
N ILE A 39 -32.85 -15.72 -22.14
CA ILE A 39 -32.62 -15.27 -20.76
C ILE A 39 -31.66 -16.21 -20.04
N PHE A 40 -31.74 -17.53 -20.26
CA PHE A 40 -30.88 -18.50 -19.60
C PHE A 40 -29.43 -18.42 -20.10
N LEU A 41 -29.24 -18.29 -21.41
CA LEU A 41 -27.90 -18.10 -22.01
C LEU A 41 -27.29 -16.75 -21.59
N ALA A 42 -28.08 -15.68 -21.56
CA ALA A 42 -27.64 -14.38 -21.08
C ALA A 42 -27.24 -14.44 -19.59
N ALA A 43 -27.98 -15.19 -18.75
CA ALA A 43 -27.64 -15.38 -17.34
C ALA A 43 -26.31 -16.14 -17.17
N ILE A 44 -26.09 -17.22 -17.92
CA ILE A 44 -24.81 -17.96 -17.89
C ILE A 44 -23.66 -17.08 -18.36
N ALA A 45 -23.85 -16.36 -19.48
CA ALA A 45 -22.84 -15.46 -20.01
C ALA A 45 -22.52 -14.31 -19.04
N PHE A 46 -23.53 -13.78 -18.36
CA PHE A 46 -23.35 -12.78 -17.31
C PHE A 46 -22.54 -13.32 -16.12
N LEU A 47 -22.87 -14.52 -15.62
CA LEU A 47 -22.15 -15.16 -14.51
C LEU A 47 -20.70 -15.47 -14.88
N PHE A 48 -20.48 -16.05 -16.06
CA PHE A 48 -19.15 -16.36 -16.56
C PHE A 48 -18.32 -15.09 -16.78
N GLY A 49 -18.90 -14.09 -17.47
CA GLY A 49 -18.25 -12.80 -17.71
C GLY A 49 -17.90 -12.07 -16.42
N SER A 50 -18.80 -12.09 -15.44
CA SER A 50 -18.54 -11.49 -14.12
C SER A 50 -17.43 -12.23 -13.36
N GLY A 51 -17.43 -13.57 -13.39
CA GLY A 51 -16.38 -14.38 -12.76
C GLY A 51 -15.01 -14.16 -13.40
N LEU A 52 -14.94 -14.15 -14.74
CA LEU A 52 -13.71 -13.87 -15.46
C LEU A 52 -13.22 -12.43 -15.21
N ALA A 53 -14.13 -11.45 -15.19
CA ALA A 53 -13.78 -10.08 -14.89
C ALA A 53 -13.20 -9.92 -13.49
N GLN A 54 -13.81 -10.54 -12.48
CA GLN A 54 -13.28 -10.54 -11.12
C GLN A 54 -11.88 -11.18 -11.05
N PHE A 55 -11.66 -12.27 -11.78
CA PHE A 55 -10.35 -12.91 -11.87
C PHE A 55 -9.31 -11.99 -12.53
N VAL A 56 -9.61 -11.41 -13.69
CA VAL A 56 -8.72 -10.50 -14.42
C VAL A 56 -8.40 -9.28 -13.56
N VAL A 57 -9.41 -8.67 -12.96
CA VAL A 57 -9.22 -7.55 -12.03
C VAL A 57 -8.32 -7.97 -10.88
N LYS A 58 -8.55 -9.12 -10.24
CA LYS A 58 -7.71 -9.66 -9.15
C LYS A 58 -6.23 -9.73 -9.56
N VAL A 59 -5.94 -10.31 -10.72
CA VAL A 59 -4.58 -10.43 -11.26
C VAL A 59 -3.98 -9.04 -11.55
N LEU A 60 -4.77 -8.14 -12.12
CA LEU A 60 -4.32 -6.79 -12.47
C LEU A 60 -4.00 -5.96 -11.23
N ILE A 61 -4.85 -5.92 -10.20
CA ILE A 61 -4.56 -5.12 -8.99
C ILE A 61 -3.45 -5.72 -8.12
N ASP A 62 -3.06 -6.98 -8.30
CA ASP A 62 -1.87 -7.53 -7.65
C ASP A 62 -0.56 -6.97 -8.25
N SER A 63 -0.60 -6.40 -9.47
CA SER A 63 0.55 -5.70 -10.08
C SER A 63 0.75 -4.29 -9.49
N LYS A 64 1.93 -4.04 -8.91
CA LYS A 64 2.34 -2.72 -8.39
C LYS A 64 2.24 -1.62 -9.47
N ARG A 65 2.57 -1.93 -10.73
CA ARG A 65 2.50 -0.96 -11.84
C ARG A 65 1.07 -0.52 -12.13
N VAL A 66 0.14 -1.48 -12.15
CA VAL A 66 -1.29 -1.19 -12.34
C VAL A 66 -1.83 -0.41 -11.15
N ARG A 67 -1.50 -0.79 -9.92
CA ARG A 67 -1.90 -0.01 -8.72
C ARG A 67 -1.40 1.42 -8.77
N ARG A 68 -0.14 1.63 -9.14
CA ARG A 68 0.44 2.96 -9.30
C ARG A 68 -0.33 3.77 -10.35
N PHE A 69 -0.68 3.18 -11.47
CA PHE A 69 -1.48 3.83 -12.51
C PHE A 69 -2.88 4.21 -12.00
N LEU A 70 -3.60 3.27 -11.38
CA LEU A 70 -4.97 3.48 -10.88
C LEU A 70 -5.05 4.49 -9.74
N LEU A 71 -4.06 4.47 -8.84
CA LEU A 71 -4.03 5.38 -7.69
C LEU A 71 -3.48 6.76 -8.07
N GLY A 72 -2.61 6.87 -9.07
CA GLY A 72 -2.05 8.14 -9.52
C GLY A 72 -1.41 8.91 -8.36
N SER A 73 -1.89 10.12 -8.08
CA SER A 73 -1.46 10.96 -6.97
C SER A 73 -1.83 10.45 -5.57
N ALA A 74 -2.67 9.41 -5.47
CA ALA A 74 -2.95 8.72 -4.21
C ALA A 74 -1.97 7.57 -3.91
N TRP A 75 -0.95 7.36 -4.75
CA TRP A 75 -0.05 6.21 -4.64
C TRP A 75 1.07 6.41 -3.61
N ILE A 76 0.94 5.77 -2.45
CA ILE A 76 1.89 5.87 -1.31
C ILE A 76 2.82 4.66 -1.12
N GLU A 77 2.69 3.61 -1.93
CA GLU A 77 3.51 2.40 -1.74
C GLU A 77 5.01 2.63 -1.97
N GLY A 78 5.84 1.82 -1.32
CA GLY A 78 7.29 1.86 -1.46
C GLY A 78 7.99 2.22 -0.15
N TYR A 79 9.24 2.63 -0.27
CA TYR A 79 10.12 2.91 0.86
C TYR A 79 10.10 4.38 1.26
N TRP A 80 10.11 4.61 2.55
CA TRP A 80 10.05 5.92 3.19
C TRP A 80 11.08 5.95 4.32
N PHE A 81 11.95 6.95 4.31
CA PHE A 81 12.83 7.23 5.44
C PHE A 81 12.03 8.01 6.48
N VAL A 82 11.90 7.47 7.70
CA VAL A 82 11.07 8.01 8.78
C VAL A 82 11.94 8.43 9.95
N GLU A 83 11.64 9.60 10.50
CA GLU A 83 12.26 10.15 11.69
C GLU A 83 11.17 10.47 12.71
N THR A 84 11.44 10.18 13.99
CA THR A 84 10.57 10.58 15.10
C THR A 84 11.26 11.71 15.86
N LYS A 85 10.58 12.84 16.03
CA LYS A 85 11.12 13.99 16.78
C LYS A 85 10.82 13.83 18.28
N LYS A 86 11.69 14.43 19.10
CA LYS A 86 11.51 14.58 20.56
C LYS A 86 11.23 13.24 21.26
N VAL A 87 12.15 12.29 21.10
CA VAL A 87 12.08 11.02 21.82
C VAL A 87 13.09 11.04 22.95
N ASP A 88 12.61 11.31 24.15
CA ASP A 88 13.42 11.22 25.38
C ASP A 88 13.36 9.79 25.93
N GLY A 89 14.46 9.34 26.53
CA GLY A 89 14.57 8.04 27.21
C GLY A 89 15.58 7.08 26.57
N GLU A 90 16.53 6.61 27.39
CA GLU A 90 17.40 5.50 27.03
C GLU A 90 16.54 4.23 26.81
N GLY A 91 16.71 3.57 25.66
CA GLY A 91 15.98 2.36 25.32
C GLY A 91 14.67 2.50 24.53
N ASN A 92 14.20 3.72 24.18
CA ASN A 92 13.03 3.85 23.29
C ASN A 92 13.42 3.60 21.82
N PRO A 93 12.93 2.54 21.14
CA PRO A 93 13.31 2.23 19.76
C PRO A 93 12.90 3.29 18.74
N LEU A 94 11.88 4.10 19.06
CA LEU A 94 11.37 5.12 18.15
C LEU A 94 12.32 6.31 18.00
N LYS A 95 13.34 6.44 18.85
CA LYS A 95 14.37 7.49 18.76
C LYS A 95 15.29 7.32 17.56
N TYR A 96 15.42 6.09 17.07
CA TYR A 96 16.22 5.78 15.89
C TYR A 96 15.41 6.02 14.61
N PRO A 97 16.05 6.53 13.54
CA PRO A 97 15.41 6.62 12.24
C PRO A 97 15.03 5.21 11.74
N GLY A 98 14.08 5.16 10.81
CA GLY A 98 13.60 3.89 10.26
C GLY A 98 13.28 3.94 8.78
N ILE A 99 13.29 2.76 8.15
CA ILE A 99 12.79 2.56 6.79
C ILE A 99 11.39 1.98 6.88
N LEU A 100 10.39 2.79 6.57
CA LEU A 100 9.00 2.36 6.41
C LEU A 100 8.76 1.87 4.99
N TYR A 101 8.28 0.64 4.88
CA TYR A 101 7.77 0.06 3.65
C TYR A 101 6.24 -0.02 3.70
N LEU A 102 5.59 0.61 2.72
CA LEU A 102 4.15 0.57 2.51
C LEU A 102 3.79 -0.29 1.31
N ASP A 103 2.86 -1.23 1.49
CA ASP A 103 2.43 -2.16 0.45
C ASP A 103 0.92 -2.39 0.52
N TYR A 104 0.18 -2.08 -0.56
CA TYR A 104 -1.23 -2.43 -0.63
C TYR A 104 -1.38 -3.91 -0.93
N LYS A 105 -1.91 -4.65 0.03
CA LYS A 105 -2.46 -5.99 -0.18
C LYS A 105 -3.86 -5.85 -0.80
N ALA A 106 -3.92 -5.47 -2.08
CA ALA A 106 -5.15 -5.16 -2.80
C ALA A 106 -6.17 -6.32 -2.82
N SER A 107 -5.69 -7.56 -2.84
CA SER A 107 -6.53 -8.76 -2.72
C SER A 107 -7.23 -8.87 -1.36
N LYS A 108 -6.69 -8.25 -0.31
CA LYS A 108 -7.28 -8.20 1.04
C LYS A 108 -7.87 -6.83 1.39
N GLY A 109 -7.74 -5.83 0.51
CA GLY A 109 -8.17 -4.45 0.81
C GLY A 109 -7.43 -3.83 1.99
N MET A 110 -6.20 -4.26 2.28
CA MET A 110 -5.43 -3.80 3.43
C MET A 110 -4.16 -3.07 2.98
N LEU A 111 -3.77 -2.03 3.71
CA LEU A 111 -2.43 -1.47 3.65
C LEU A 111 -1.57 -2.21 4.67
N LYS A 112 -0.37 -2.65 4.27
CA LYS A 112 0.65 -3.15 5.18
C LYS A 112 1.72 -2.08 5.33
N ALA A 113 2.07 -1.77 6.57
CA ALA A 113 3.18 -0.89 6.93
C ALA A 113 4.18 -1.67 7.79
N VAL A 114 5.45 -1.66 7.38
CA VAL A 114 6.55 -2.25 8.15
C VAL A 114 7.65 -1.22 8.28
N THR A 115 8.05 -0.86 9.49
CA THR A 115 9.21 0.00 9.70
C THR A 115 10.33 -0.77 10.37
N THR A 116 11.48 -0.81 9.72
CA THR A 116 12.72 -1.37 10.26
C THR A 116 13.59 -0.25 10.80
N ARG A 117 14.18 -0.44 11.99
CA ARG A 117 15.11 0.48 12.66
C ARG A 117 16.28 -0.33 13.21
N PHE A 118 17.44 0.32 13.34
CA PHE A 118 18.60 -0.22 14.04
C PHE A 118 19.02 0.74 15.14
N ASP A 119 19.44 0.22 16.29
CA ASP A 119 20.15 1.03 17.28
C ASP A 119 21.64 1.14 16.95
N ALA A 120 22.40 1.78 17.84
CA ALA A 120 23.84 1.97 17.67
C ALA A 120 24.65 0.67 17.74
N ASP A 121 24.07 -0.40 18.30
CA ASP A 121 24.68 -1.73 18.46
C ASP A 121 24.16 -2.71 17.39
N ASP A 122 23.61 -2.21 16.29
CA ASP A 122 23.05 -2.97 15.17
C ASP A 122 21.86 -3.88 15.51
N LYS A 123 21.20 -3.65 16.65
CA LYS A 123 20.03 -4.43 17.01
C LYS A 123 18.81 -3.95 16.22
N GLU A 124 18.14 -4.89 15.58
CA GLU A 124 16.95 -4.60 14.77
C GLU A 124 15.70 -4.41 15.64
N TYR A 125 14.91 -3.39 15.30
CA TYR A 125 13.57 -3.17 15.80
C TYR A 125 12.60 -3.07 14.62
N THR A 126 11.51 -3.81 14.72
CA THR A 126 10.50 -3.84 13.66
C THR A 126 9.16 -3.36 14.19
N VAL A 127 8.57 -2.39 13.51
CA VAL A 127 7.18 -1.98 13.71
C VAL A 127 6.35 -2.57 12.58
N VAL A 128 5.38 -3.42 12.91
CA VAL A 128 4.51 -4.08 11.94
C VAL A 128 3.07 -3.64 12.16
N SER A 129 2.42 -3.12 11.12
CA SER A 129 1.00 -2.82 11.15
C SER A 129 0.18 -4.08 11.41
N GLN A 130 -0.71 -4.02 12.39
CA GLN A 130 -1.80 -4.98 12.55
C GLN A 130 -3.02 -4.52 11.75
N VAL A 131 -3.32 -3.23 11.80
CA VAL A 131 -4.37 -2.59 11.00
C VAL A 131 -3.82 -1.27 10.48
N ALA A 132 -3.73 -1.12 9.16
CA ALA A 132 -3.46 0.19 8.55
C ALA A 132 -4.53 0.56 7.54
N HIS A 133 -4.98 1.80 7.64
CA HIS A 133 -5.97 2.40 6.76
C HIS A 133 -5.43 3.69 6.17
N ALA A 134 -5.71 3.90 4.88
CA ALA A 134 -5.42 5.15 4.21
C ALA A 134 -6.67 5.63 3.50
N ARG A 135 -7.10 6.84 3.82
CA ARG A 135 -8.22 7.54 3.17
C ARG A 135 -7.65 8.70 2.37
N THR A 136 -8.16 8.86 1.16
CA THR A 136 -7.82 10.02 0.32
C THR A 136 -8.94 11.04 0.47
N ASP A 137 -8.58 12.25 0.83
CA ASP A 137 -9.36 13.48 0.66
C ASP A 137 -8.73 14.26 -0.51
N ASP A 138 -9.48 15.14 -1.17
CA ASP A 138 -9.07 15.79 -2.42
C ASP A 138 -7.67 16.43 -2.32
N ASP A 139 -7.31 16.90 -1.12
CA ASP A 139 -6.02 17.56 -0.84
C ASP A 139 -5.03 16.75 0.02
N PHE A 140 -5.39 15.60 0.60
CA PHE A 140 -4.49 14.88 1.51
C PHE A 140 -4.80 13.38 1.55
N ILE A 141 -3.78 12.56 1.84
CA ILE A 141 -4.01 11.14 2.14
C ILE A 141 -3.83 10.94 3.63
N GLN A 142 -4.92 10.81 4.36
CA GLN A 142 -4.91 10.51 5.78
C GLN A 142 -4.56 9.04 6.03
N TYR A 143 -3.78 8.80 7.07
CA TYR A 143 -3.24 7.50 7.44
C TYR A 143 -3.52 7.24 8.92
N LEU A 144 -3.97 6.02 9.22
CA LEU A 144 -4.12 5.49 10.57
C LEU A 144 -3.54 4.08 10.60
N ASN A 145 -2.75 3.78 11.63
CA ASN A 145 -2.07 2.50 11.78
C ASN A 145 -2.00 2.08 13.23
N TYR A 146 -2.69 1.00 13.57
CA TYR A 146 -2.47 0.25 14.80
C TYR A 146 -1.38 -0.78 14.55
N PHE A 147 -0.33 -0.76 15.37
CA PHE A 147 0.88 -1.53 15.12
C PHE A 147 1.39 -2.25 16.36
N LYS A 148 2.24 -3.24 16.07
CA LYS A 148 3.06 -3.98 17.00
C LYS A 148 4.53 -3.58 16.81
N LEU A 149 5.21 -3.21 17.89
CA LEU A 149 6.64 -2.98 17.94
C LEU A 149 7.31 -4.19 18.61
N THR A 150 8.25 -4.81 17.91
CA THR A 150 9.07 -5.92 18.39
C THR A 150 10.55 -5.55 18.43
N SER A 151 11.23 -5.97 19.49
CA SER A 151 12.68 -5.89 19.64
C SER A 151 13.23 -7.22 20.13
N ALA A 152 14.43 -7.60 19.70
CA ALA A 152 15.11 -8.76 20.25
C ALA A 152 15.30 -8.61 21.78
N GLY A 153 14.71 -9.50 22.57
CA GLY A 153 14.86 -9.51 24.03
C GLY A 153 14.09 -8.42 24.79
N GLN A 154 13.22 -7.63 24.14
CA GLN A 154 12.18 -6.86 24.85
C GLN A 154 10.80 -7.42 24.53
N GLY A 155 9.87 -7.22 25.45
CA GLY A 155 8.47 -7.59 25.25
C GLY A 155 7.85 -6.86 24.05
N GLU A 156 6.75 -7.41 23.58
CA GLU A 156 5.92 -6.79 22.56
C GLU A 156 5.25 -5.52 23.11
N ARG A 157 5.27 -4.45 22.31
CA ARG A 157 4.54 -3.21 22.62
C ARG A 157 3.59 -2.88 21.48
N HIS A 158 2.42 -2.35 21.81
CA HIS A 158 1.45 -1.90 20.83
C HIS A 158 1.41 -0.37 20.77
N GLY A 159 0.85 0.16 19.70
CA GLY A 159 0.73 1.60 19.53
C GLY A 159 -0.13 2.02 18.36
N LEU A 160 -0.34 3.33 18.27
CA LEU A 160 -1.10 3.97 17.21
C LEU A 160 -0.23 5.01 16.52
N ALA A 161 -0.21 4.99 15.19
CA ALA A 161 0.35 6.03 14.36
C ALA A 161 -0.74 6.61 13.47
N PHE A 162 -0.77 7.93 13.32
CA PHE A 162 -1.69 8.61 12.42
C PHE A 162 -1.00 9.79 11.77
N GLY A 163 -1.47 10.20 10.60
CA GLY A 163 -0.84 11.28 9.87
C GLY A 163 -1.43 11.50 8.49
N GLU A 164 -0.68 12.20 7.67
CA GLU A 164 -1.04 12.52 6.31
C GLU A 164 0.16 12.43 5.37
N PHE A 165 -0.10 12.02 4.13
CA PHE A 165 0.84 12.17 3.03
C PHE A 165 0.53 13.48 2.32
N VAL A 166 1.55 14.33 2.22
CA VAL A 166 1.46 15.65 1.63
C VAL A 166 1.82 15.53 0.16
N ASN A 167 0.85 15.82 -0.70
CA ASN A 167 1.09 15.98 -2.13
C ASN A 167 1.75 17.33 -2.41
N ASN A 168 2.53 17.39 -3.47
CA ASN A 168 2.97 18.68 -4.00
C ASN A 168 1.74 19.44 -4.54
N SER A 169 1.81 20.77 -4.53
CA SER A 169 0.71 21.74 -4.78
C SER A 169 -0.21 21.49 -5.97
N ASP A 170 0.16 20.61 -6.89
CA ASP A 170 -0.50 20.44 -8.17
C ASP A 170 -1.24 19.09 -8.30
N PHE A 171 -1.16 18.18 -7.32
CA PHE A 171 -1.74 16.82 -7.38
C PHE A 171 -1.37 15.99 -8.63
N THR A 172 -0.40 16.45 -9.41
CA THR A 172 0.09 15.79 -10.62
C THR A 172 1.09 14.68 -10.32
N SER A 173 1.65 14.67 -9.11
CA SER A 173 2.63 13.70 -8.64
C SER A 173 2.16 13.01 -7.37
N PHE A 174 2.69 11.82 -7.12
CA PHE A 174 2.45 11.09 -5.87
C PHE A 174 3.19 11.77 -4.70
N PRO A 175 2.76 11.54 -3.45
CA PRO A 175 3.32 12.23 -2.30
C PRO A 175 4.79 11.85 -2.12
N THR A 176 5.58 12.82 -1.67
CA THR A 176 7.02 12.65 -1.36
C THR A 176 7.34 12.86 0.11
N LYS A 177 6.37 13.39 0.87
CA LYS A 177 6.50 13.69 2.29
C LYS A 177 5.30 13.12 3.05
N MET A 178 5.55 12.64 4.26
CA MET A 178 4.52 12.30 5.23
C MET A 178 4.78 13.04 6.53
N LEU A 179 3.71 13.52 7.14
CA LEU A 179 3.69 14.11 8.47
C LEU A 179 2.81 13.22 9.34
N GLY A 180 3.25 12.91 10.55
CA GLY A 180 2.50 12.01 11.40
C GLY A 180 2.78 12.21 12.87
N LYS A 181 2.08 11.41 13.65
CA LYS A 181 2.15 11.32 15.09
C LYS A 181 2.12 9.85 15.46
N ILE A 182 2.88 9.47 16.47
CA ILE A 182 2.97 8.10 16.97
C ILE A 182 2.86 8.10 18.50
N SER A 183 2.11 7.14 19.03
CA SER A 183 2.03 6.87 20.46
C SER A 183 2.15 5.37 20.71
N LEU A 184 2.78 5.00 21.82
CA LEU A 184 2.85 3.62 22.30
C LEU A 184 1.87 3.47 23.46
N GLU A 185 1.27 2.29 23.59
CA GLU A 185 0.42 1.97 24.74
C GLU A 185 1.23 2.12 26.04
N GLY A 186 0.61 2.74 27.04
CA GLY A 186 1.23 3.06 28.33
C GLY A 186 2.16 4.28 28.31
N GLU A 187 2.27 5.01 27.19
CA GLU A 187 2.98 6.30 27.13
C GLU A 187 1.98 7.46 27.01
N ASP A 188 2.15 8.49 27.85
CA ASP A 188 1.31 9.69 27.81
C ASP A 188 1.72 10.69 26.70
N GLN A 189 2.82 10.41 25.99
CA GLN A 189 3.40 11.33 25.02
C GLN A 189 3.20 10.88 23.59
N ILE A 190 2.47 11.70 22.82
CA ILE A 190 2.40 11.62 21.36
C ILE A 190 3.65 12.27 20.77
N LYS A 191 4.38 11.51 19.95
CA LYS A 191 5.62 11.95 19.29
C LYS A 191 5.35 12.31 17.85
N GLU A 192 6.01 13.33 17.34
CA GLU A 192 5.88 13.72 15.93
C GLU A 192 6.74 12.83 15.04
N GLN A 193 6.23 12.48 13.87
CA GLN A 193 6.97 11.76 12.83
C GLN A 193 6.98 12.54 11.53
N THR A 194 8.11 12.49 10.85
CA THR A 194 8.25 12.97 9.49
C THR A 194 8.84 11.86 8.64
N ALA A 195 8.36 11.73 7.40
CA ALA A 195 8.97 10.80 6.47
C ALA A 195 9.17 11.40 5.09
N ARG A 196 10.22 10.94 4.42
CA ARG A 196 10.59 11.32 3.06
C ARG A 196 10.65 10.07 2.19
N ARG A 197 10.03 10.13 1.02
CA ARG A 197 9.96 8.99 0.11
C ARG A 197 11.32 8.71 -0.51
N ILE A 198 11.75 7.45 -0.46
CA ILE A 198 12.89 6.95 -1.20
C ILE A 198 12.38 6.49 -2.57
N SER A 199 12.96 7.00 -3.65
CA SER A 199 12.49 6.64 -5.00
C SER A 199 12.71 5.15 -5.27
N ASP A 200 11.79 4.51 -6.02
CA ASP A 200 11.92 3.09 -6.41
C ASP A 200 13.25 2.82 -7.15
N LYS A 201 13.74 3.80 -7.93
CA LYS A 201 15.02 3.72 -8.63
C LYS A 201 16.17 3.69 -7.62
N LYS A 202 16.20 4.63 -6.67
CA LYS A 202 17.26 4.71 -5.67
C LYS A 202 17.26 3.50 -4.73
N ALA A 203 16.10 3.04 -4.28
CA ALA A 203 15.99 1.84 -3.46
C ALA A 203 16.54 0.59 -4.20
N ARG A 204 16.33 0.51 -5.52
CA ARG A 204 16.91 -0.56 -6.34
C ARG A 204 18.43 -0.44 -6.45
N GLU A 205 18.96 0.74 -6.73
CA GLU A 205 20.41 0.99 -6.79
C GLU A 205 21.09 0.61 -5.48
N LEU A 206 20.49 1.00 -4.34
CA LEU A 206 20.98 0.66 -3.02
C LEU A 206 20.94 -0.86 -2.76
N TYR A 207 19.87 -1.54 -3.18
CA TYR A 207 19.78 -3.00 -3.08
C TYR A 207 20.82 -3.71 -3.96
N GLU A 208 21.03 -3.23 -5.19
CA GLU A 208 22.05 -3.77 -6.10
C GLU A 208 23.47 -3.58 -5.54
N GLN A 209 23.72 -2.46 -4.84
CA GLN A 209 25.02 -2.14 -4.27
C GLN A 209 25.31 -2.85 -2.94
N TYR A 210 24.33 -2.91 -2.03
CA TYR A 210 24.53 -3.35 -0.65
C TYR A 210 23.79 -4.64 -0.29
N GLY A 211 23.04 -5.23 -1.22
CA GLY A 211 22.23 -6.43 -1.00
C GLY A 211 21.19 -6.22 0.10
N ASP A 212 20.97 -7.24 0.92
CA ASP A 212 19.97 -7.21 2.01
C ASP A 212 20.30 -6.19 3.12
N ASN A 213 21.54 -5.71 3.20
CA ASN A 213 21.99 -4.75 4.21
C ASN A 213 21.70 -3.29 3.83
N TRP A 214 21.17 -3.00 2.64
CA TRP A 214 21.01 -1.63 2.16
C TRP A 214 20.22 -0.71 3.12
N MET A 215 19.21 -1.24 3.81
CA MET A 215 18.44 -0.45 4.78
C MET A 215 19.29 -0.02 5.96
N LYS A 216 20.15 -0.92 6.46
CA LYS A 216 21.08 -0.65 7.55
C LYS A 216 22.07 0.44 7.14
N GLU A 217 22.65 0.34 5.94
CA GLU A 217 23.55 1.37 5.39
C GLU A 217 22.88 2.74 5.27
N VAL A 218 21.65 2.79 4.75
CA VAL A 218 20.87 4.04 4.69
C VAL A 218 20.66 4.63 6.08
N LEU A 219 20.30 3.79 7.06
CA LEU A 219 20.03 4.25 8.43
C LEU A 219 21.31 4.74 9.14
N HIS A 220 22.44 4.06 8.97
CA HIS A 220 23.74 4.49 9.49
C HIS A 220 24.22 5.79 8.86
N SER A 221 23.93 5.99 7.58
CA SER A 221 24.22 7.24 6.87
C SER A 221 23.23 8.38 7.19
N ASN A 222 22.32 8.18 8.14
CA ASN A 222 21.21 9.07 8.49
C ASN A 222 20.40 9.52 7.26
N GLY A 223 20.13 8.59 6.35
CA GLY A 223 19.37 8.84 5.13
C GLY A 223 20.16 9.51 3.99
N SER A 224 21.41 9.94 4.19
CA SER A 224 22.18 10.63 3.12
C SER A 224 22.32 9.78 1.87
N LEU A 225 22.56 8.47 2.00
CA LEU A 225 22.61 7.53 0.88
C LEU A 225 21.28 7.42 0.12
N ALA A 226 20.13 7.66 0.76
CA ALA A 226 18.83 7.57 0.11
C ALA A 226 18.45 8.83 -0.69
N PHE A 227 19.16 9.94 -0.48
CA PHE A 227 18.82 11.25 -1.06
C PHE A 227 19.99 11.93 -1.80
N SER A 228 21.12 11.23 -1.95
CA SER A 228 22.27 11.62 -2.79
C SER A 228 22.01 11.36 -4.27
#